data_AF-A0A135TBX9-F1
#
_entry.id   AF-A0A135TBX9-F1
#
_cell.length_a   1.000
_cell.length_b   1.000
_cell.length_c   1.000
_cell.angle_alpha   90.00
_cell.angle_beta   90.00
_cell.angle_gamma   90.00
#
_symmetry.space_group_name_H-M   'P 1'
#
loop_
_entity.id
_entity.type
_entity.pdbx_description
1 polymer ?
#
loop_
_entity_poly.entity_id
_entity_poly.type
_entity_poly.pdbx_seq_one_letter_code
_entity_poly.pdbx_strand_id
1 'polypeptide(L)'
;MSANGTQPGNIDENQAKHALVSSWFLGPRAENLDVLEKLFSQALKRQRDTRVELADDESDKYFFITEDMKKLDIYKQSIHRLSKNSTDLSGKLAKHSVPFWSPRYNAHMNMDTTLASIIGYMSTMIYNPNNVATEASPFTTEVERQVGQELSEMLGYNRQDENPAPWGHITCDGSVANLEAIWATRNLKFYPISLKLAIEEGPLKFLSTVEPPFKVETCNSGSKEFMQLTIKELLNLTPSTVLSIPTLLGEKYSISPGFLQDALRPFLVQTTGKDVLERKLEINPGKYMICATKHYSWPKGGAISGIGSENFVDVNVDNEARMNPKDLRTKLDECISNNTPIFGVVAIMGSTEHGACDPLAEIIKIRNEYQEKKGVSFAVHCDAAWGGYFASMLWGRDGRGPGDIPYVPAMPLNPYTKTQLEALKDADSITIDPHKSGYINYPAGGLCYRDGRMRYLLTWTSPIVFHPGDDKGSMGVYGVEGSKPGASAVATWLTHQSLGLDQEGYGRLLGEAIFSCTKVCSILTSLLIAEYPSMG
;
A
#
# COMPACT_ATOMS: atom_id res chain seq x y z
N MET A 1 -28.44 17.92 -43.02
CA MET A 1 -28.69 16.68 -43.80
C MET A 1 -28.49 15.49 -42.88
N SER A 2 -29.04 14.33 -43.26
CA SER A 2 -29.22 13.14 -42.41
C SER A 2 -28.03 12.76 -41.54
N ALA A 3 -28.32 12.42 -40.28
CA ALA A 3 -27.42 11.59 -39.49
C ALA A 3 -27.18 10.27 -40.25
N ASN A 4 -25.92 9.95 -40.52
CA ASN A 4 -25.54 8.60 -40.94
C ASN A 4 -25.64 7.70 -39.71
N GLY A 5 -26.85 7.16 -39.48
CA GLY A 5 -27.03 6.00 -38.63
C GLY A 5 -26.32 4.81 -39.26
N THR A 6 -25.05 4.63 -38.96
CA THR A 6 -24.39 3.33 -39.09
C THR A 6 -25.21 2.35 -38.26
N GLN A 7 -25.84 1.38 -38.92
CA GLN A 7 -26.32 0.20 -38.20
C GLN A 7 -25.15 -0.42 -37.43
N PRO A 8 -25.38 -1.01 -36.26
CA PRO A 8 -24.35 -1.74 -35.52
C PRO A 8 -24.04 -3.05 -36.25
N GLY A 9 -23.29 -2.96 -37.35
CA GLY A 9 -22.63 -4.13 -37.94
C GLY A 9 -21.63 -4.67 -36.92
N ASN A 10 -21.66 -5.99 -36.68
CA ASN A 10 -20.89 -6.75 -35.70
C ASN A 10 -19.74 -5.95 -35.05
N ILE A 11 -20.05 -5.27 -33.94
CA ILE A 11 -19.02 -4.76 -33.04
C ILE A 11 -18.37 -5.99 -32.45
N ASP A 12 -17.14 -6.27 -32.88
CA ASP A 12 -16.32 -7.31 -32.29
C ASP A 12 -16.21 -7.04 -30.78
N GLU A 13 -16.36 -8.09 -29.95
CA GLU A 13 -16.26 -8.03 -28.48
C GLU A 13 -15.01 -7.26 -28.04
N ASN A 14 -13.97 -7.38 -28.85
CA ASN A 14 -12.71 -6.67 -28.77
C ASN A 14 -12.85 -5.14 -28.71
N GLN A 15 -13.61 -4.57 -29.67
CA GLN A 15 -13.84 -3.14 -29.79
C GLN A 15 -14.72 -2.64 -28.64
N ALA A 16 -15.69 -3.45 -28.20
CA ALA A 16 -16.51 -3.14 -27.04
C ALA A 16 -15.68 -3.07 -25.74
N LYS A 17 -14.79 -4.04 -25.49
CA LYS A 17 -13.91 -4.03 -24.30
C LYS A 17 -12.88 -2.89 -24.33
N HIS A 18 -12.33 -2.51 -25.48
CA HIS A 18 -11.45 -1.34 -25.56
C HIS A 18 -12.24 -0.01 -25.42
N ALA A 19 -13.47 0.06 -25.91
CA ALA A 19 -14.36 1.21 -25.69
C ALA A 19 -14.73 1.38 -24.19
N LEU A 20 -14.89 0.27 -23.45
CA LEU A 20 -15.02 0.30 -22.00
C LEU A 20 -13.79 0.95 -21.34
N VAL A 21 -12.57 0.48 -21.64
CA VAL A 21 -11.33 1.08 -21.11
C VAL A 21 -11.22 2.57 -21.50
N SER A 22 -11.56 2.90 -22.75
CA SER A 22 -11.53 4.27 -23.27
C SER A 22 -12.51 5.22 -22.56
N SER A 23 -13.58 4.69 -21.95
CA SER A 23 -14.56 5.50 -21.21
C SER A 23 -14.05 5.98 -19.84
N TRP A 24 -12.94 5.41 -19.35
CA TRP A 24 -12.40 5.71 -18.02
C TRP A 24 -11.45 6.92 -17.98
N PHE A 25 -11.04 7.47 -19.12
CA PHE A 25 -10.02 8.52 -19.23
C PHE A 25 -10.57 9.80 -19.87
N LEU A 26 -9.90 10.93 -19.64
CA LEU A 26 -10.25 12.18 -20.34
C LEU A 26 -9.89 12.10 -21.83
N GLY A 27 -8.77 11.45 -22.12
CA GLY A 27 -8.35 11.08 -23.46
C GLY A 27 -7.28 12.02 -24.05
N PRO A 28 -6.46 11.55 -25.02
CA PRO A 28 -5.33 12.31 -25.55
C PRO A 28 -5.66 13.66 -26.21
N ARG A 29 -6.93 13.89 -26.56
CA ARG A 29 -7.47 15.14 -27.11
C ARG A 29 -8.67 15.65 -26.31
N ALA A 30 -8.84 15.19 -25.07
CA ALA A 30 -9.99 15.43 -24.22
C ALA A 30 -11.33 14.99 -24.85
N GLU A 31 -11.31 13.81 -25.49
CA GLU A 31 -12.46 13.21 -26.17
C GLU A 31 -13.69 13.04 -25.25
N ASN A 32 -13.49 12.81 -23.95
CA ASN A 32 -14.55 12.65 -22.95
C ASN A 32 -14.74 13.89 -22.04
N LEU A 33 -14.37 15.09 -22.50
CA LEU A 33 -14.45 16.32 -21.69
C LEU A 33 -15.88 16.64 -21.24
N ASP A 34 -16.87 16.42 -22.11
CA ASP A 34 -18.28 16.68 -21.80
C ASP A 34 -18.81 15.80 -20.66
N VAL A 35 -18.33 14.56 -20.56
CA VAL A 35 -18.61 13.65 -19.44
C VAL A 35 -18.08 14.25 -18.15
N LEU A 36 -16.83 14.71 -18.15
CA LEU A 36 -16.18 15.29 -16.97
C LEU A 36 -16.83 16.62 -16.54
N GLU A 37 -17.15 17.52 -17.48
CA GLU A 37 -17.88 18.77 -17.23
C GLU A 37 -19.27 18.51 -16.62
N LYS A 38 -20.00 17.50 -17.14
CA LYS A 38 -21.30 17.10 -16.61
C LYS A 38 -21.20 16.59 -15.18
N LEU A 39 -20.23 15.71 -14.90
CA LEU A 39 -19.98 15.18 -13.55
C LEU A 39 -19.62 16.30 -12.57
N PHE A 40 -18.73 17.22 -12.95
CA PHE A 40 -18.41 18.41 -12.15
C PHE A 40 -19.63 19.29 -11.88
N SER A 41 -20.46 19.54 -12.90
CA SER A 41 -21.70 20.31 -12.74
C SER A 41 -22.66 19.65 -11.74
N GLN A 42 -22.74 18.32 -11.74
CA GLN A 42 -23.57 17.56 -10.80
C GLN A 42 -23.01 17.62 -9.36
N ALA A 43 -21.69 17.42 -9.19
CA ALA A 43 -21.04 17.50 -7.88
C ALA A 43 -21.18 18.90 -7.24
N LEU A 44 -20.97 19.97 -8.02
CA LEU A 44 -21.13 21.35 -7.55
C LEU A 44 -22.59 21.69 -7.19
N LYS A 45 -23.57 21.16 -7.95
CA LYS A 45 -25.00 21.28 -7.61
C LYS A 45 -25.31 20.57 -6.30
N ARG A 46 -24.86 19.31 -6.11
CA ARG A 46 -25.09 18.58 -4.87
C ARG A 46 -24.47 19.30 -3.66
N GLN A 47 -23.26 19.83 -3.79
CA GLN A 47 -22.61 20.60 -2.72
C GLN A 47 -23.36 21.91 -2.39
N ARG A 48 -23.93 22.61 -3.39
CA ARG A 48 -24.84 23.74 -3.12
C ARG A 48 -26.05 23.26 -2.32
N ASP A 49 -26.68 22.19 -2.76
CA ASP A 49 -27.92 21.68 -2.17
C ASP A 49 -27.68 21.21 -0.72
N THR A 50 -26.62 20.44 -0.46
CA THR A 50 -26.21 20.03 0.90
C THR A 50 -25.97 21.20 1.86
N ARG A 51 -25.43 22.33 1.38
CA ARG A 51 -25.23 23.53 2.22
C ARG A 51 -26.51 24.29 2.52
N VAL A 52 -27.55 24.12 1.70
CA VAL A 52 -28.89 24.70 1.92
C VAL A 52 -29.75 23.76 2.77
N GLU A 53 -29.62 22.45 2.58
CA GLU A 53 -30.28 21.39 3.37
C GLU A 53 -29.91 21.41 4.86
N LEU A 54 -28.73 21.93 5.22
CA LEU A 54 -28.25 22.02 6.61
C LEU A 54 -28.92 23.15 7.42
N ALA A 55 -29.71 24.03 6.81
CA ALA A 55 -30.47 25.05 7.53
C ALA A 55 -31.76 24.45 8.10
N ASP A 56 -31.78 24.15 9.40
CA ASP A 56 -32.88 23.44 10.08
C ASP A 56 -34.23 24.20 10.08
N ASP A 57 -34.24 25.52 9.85
CA ASP A 57 -35.44 26.35 9.71
C ASP A 57 -35.36 27.27 8.47
N GLU A 58 -36.50 27.50 7.81
CA GLU A 58 -36.72 28.56 6.82
C GLU A 58 -36.32 29.94 7.37
N SER A 59 -36.50 30.17 8.68
CA SER A 59 -36.14 31.44 9.34
C SER A 59 -34.63 31.65 9.54
N ASP A 60 -33.83 30.58 9.56
CA ASP A 60 -32.37 30.62 9.75
C ASP A 60 -31.56 30.68 8.44
N LYS A 61 -32.24 30.88 7.29
CA LYS A 61 -31.63 31.01 5.95
C LYS A 61 -30.88 32.34 5.73
N TYR A 62 -29.98 32.69 6.64
CA TYR A 62 -29.13 33.89 6.55
C TYR A 62 -27.95 33.68 5.60
N PHE A 63 -28.01 34.30 4.42
CA PHE A 63 -26.88 34.31 3.48
C PHE A 63 -25.74 35.21 3.98
N PHE A 64 -24.68 34.61 4.52
CA PHE A 64 -23.42 35.30 4.87
C PHE A 64 -22.77 36.06 3.68
N ILE A 65 -23.13 35.72 2.44
CA ILE A 65 -22.70 36.41 1.21
C ILE A 65 -23.96 36.81 0.43
N THR A 66 -24.44 38.03 0.64
CA THR A 66 -25.69 38.53 0.03
C THR A 66 -25.49 39.01 -1.42
N GLU A 67 -26.58 39.14 -2.17
CA GLU A 67 -26.54 39.72 -3.52
C GLU A 67 -26.09 41.20 -3.52
N ASP A 68 -26.35 41.95 -2.46
CA ASP A 68 -25.87 43.34 -2.34
C ASP A 68 -24.36 43.40 -2.10
N MET A 69 -23.79 42.48 -1.30
CA MET A 69 -22.34 42.33 -1.20
C MET A 69 -21.70 42.01 -2.57
N LYS A 70 -22.33 41.16 -3.38
CA LYS A 70 -21.85 40.82 -4.73
C LYS A 70 -21.89 42.00 -5.71
N LYS A 71 -22.79 42.97 -5.50
CA LYS A 71 -22.87 44.20 -6.30
C LYS A 71 -21.77 45.21 -5.96
N LEU A 72 -21.11 45.12 -4.80
CA LEU A 72 -20.04 46.06 -4.42
C LEU A 72 -18.81 45.92 -5.33
N ASP A 73 -18.20 47.05 -5.68
CA ASP A 73 -17.04 47.05 -6.58
C ASP A 73 -15.82 46.33 -5.98
N ILE A 74 -15.63 46.38 -4.67
CA ILE A 74 -14.57 45.63 -3.98
C ILE A 74 -14.73 44.11 -4.13
N TYR A 75 -15.98 43.60 -4.13
CA TYR A 75 -16.27 42.19 -4.39
C TYR A 75 -15.96 41.84 -5.85
N LYS A 76 -16.49 42.61 -6.80
CA LYS A 76 -16.25 42.43 -8.24
C LYS A 76 -14.76 42.46 -8.59
N GLN A 77 -14.00 43.39 -8.01
CA GLN A 77 -12.54 43.49 -8.19
C GLN A 77 -11.81 42.25 -7.65
N SER A 78 -12.23 41.74 -6.48
CA SER A 78 -11.63 40.52 -5.90
C SER A 78 -11.92 39.27 -6.75
N ILE A 79 -13.16 39.12 -7.24
CA ILE A 79 -13.54 38.03 -8.16
C ILE A 79 -12.80 38.16 -9.50
N HIS A 80 -12.72 39.36 -10.08
CA HIS A 80 -11.97 39.58 -11.32
C HIS A 80 -10.48 39.19 -11.18
N ARG A 81 -9.85 39.55 -10.05
CA ARG A 81 -8.48 39.14 -9.72
C ARG A 81 -8.35 37.62 -9.60
N LEU A 82 -9.31 36.94 -8.95
CA LEU A 82 -9.33 35.48 -8.87
C LEU A 82 -9.46 34.84 -10.26
N SER A 83 -10.39 35.29 -11.10
CA SER A 83 -10.56 34.80 -12.47
C SER A 83 -9.29 35.00 -13.30
N LYS A 84 -8.68 36.19 -13.27
CA LYS A 84 -7.44 36.49 -13.98
C LYS A 84 -6.31 35.55 -13.55
N ASN A 85 -6.12 35.36 -12.24
CA ASN A 85 -5.07 34.50 -11.70
C ASN A 85 -5.31 33.01 -12.05
N SER A 86 -6.57 32.56 -12.07
CA SER A 86 -6.96 31.20 -12.47
C SER A 86 -6.67 30.95 -13.96
N THR A 87 -7.02 31.89 -14.84
CA THR A 87 -6.70 31.81 -16.28
C THR A 87 -5.19 31.82 -16.54
N ASP A 88 -4.43 32.66 -15.84
CA ASP A 88 -2.97 32.71 -15.92
C ASP A 88 -2.32 31.40 -15.45
N LEU A 89 -2.79 30.82 -14.33
CA LEU A 89 -2.35 29.52 -13.84
C LEU A 89 -2.65 28.40 -14.86
N SER A 90 -3.86 28.35 -15.40
CA SER A 90 -4.26 27.37 -16.42
C SER A 90 -3.39 27.47 -17.68
N GLY A 91 -3.15 28.68 -18.19
CA GLY A 91 -2.26 28.92 -19.33
C GLY A 91 -0.80 28.53 -19.06
N LYS A 92 -0.31 28.73 -17.83
CA LYS A 92 1.03 28.29 -17.41
C LYS A 92 1.13 26.76 -17.34
N LEU A 93 0.16 26.08 -16.75
CA LEU A 93 0.11 24.61 -16.70
C LEU A 93 0.08 24.03 -18.12
N ALA A 94 -0.80 24.52 -19.00
CA ALA A 94 -0.88 24.07 -20.38
C ALA A 94 0.41 24.28 -21.19
N LYS A 95 1.22 25.29 -20.84
CA LYS A 95 2.50 25.60 -21.52
C LYS A 95 3.72 24.87 -20.94
N HIS A 96 3.70 24.55 -19.65
CA HIS A 96 4.89 24.13 -18.90
C HIS A 96 4.81 22.72 -18.29
N SER A 97 3.64 22.09 -18.26
CA SER A 97 3.49 20.69 -17.84
C SER A 97 3.91 19.70 -18.93
N VAL A 98 4.42 18.54 -18.53
CA VAL A 98 4.64 17.41 -19.45
C VAL A 98 3.28 16.83 -19.87
N PRO A 99 3.03 16.56 -21.17
CA PRO A 99 1.74 16.07 -21.65
C PRO A 99 1.59 14.56 -21.42
N PHE A 100 1.47 14.13 -20.16
CA PHE A 100 1.34 12.71 -19.77
C PHE A 100 0.10 12.03 -20.36
N TRP A 101 -0.93 12.79 -20.73
CA TRP A 101 -2.12 12.30 -21.45
C TRP A 101 -1.82 11.89 -22.91
N SER A 102 -0.66 12.25 -23.46
CA SER A 102 -0.31 11.92 -24.84
C SER A 102 0.35 10.55 -24.93
N PRO A 103 -0.13 9.61 -25.78
CA PRO A 103 0.53 8.33 -26.04
C PRO A 103 1.93 8.44 -26.68
N ARG A 104 2.42 9.66 -26.93
CA ARG A 104 3.82 9.94 -27.27
C ARG A 104 4.75 9.82 -26.05
N TYR A 105 4.21 10.01 -24.85
CA TYR A 105 4.94 9.84 -23.59
C TYR A 105 4.89 8.36 -23.19
N ASN A 106 6.07 7.72 -23.12
CA ASN A 106 6.25 6.34 -22.63
C ASN A 106 7.62 6.27 -21.93
N ALA A 107 7.73 6.89 -20.74
CA ALA A 107 9.00 7.03 -20.03
C ALA A 107 8.87 6.64 -18.54
N HIS A 108 8.65 7.59 -17.63
CA HIS A 108 8.40 7.27 -16.23
C HIS A 108 6.96 6.82 -16.02
N MET A 109 6.65 6.38 -14.79
CA MET A 109 5.35 5.89 -14.31
C MET A 109 4.30 7.01 -14.19
N ASN A 110 4.07 7.78 -15.26
CA ASN A 110 3.08 8.86 -15.37
C ASN A 110 2.28 8.70 -16.67
N MET A 111 0.97 8.95 -16.61
CA MET A 111 0.03 8.79 -17.73
C MET A 111 -1.22 9.65 -17.49
N ASP A 112 -2.23 9.57 -18.37
CA ASP A 112 -3.56 10.10 -18.04
C ASP A 112 -4.14 9.34 -16.82
N THR A 113 -4.87 10.04 -15.96
CA THR A 113 -5.50 9.45 -14.77
C THR A 113 -6.99 9.22 -15.02
N THR A 114 -7.59 8.29 -14.28
CA THR A 114 -9.02 7.98 -14.50
C THR A 114 -9.91 9.19 -14.19
N LEU A 115 -11.00 9.34 -14.96
CA LEU A 115 -12.07 10.31 -14.69
C LEU A 115 -12.65 10.11 -13.28
N ALA A 116 -12.75 8.85 -12.84
CA ALA A 116 -13.19 8.45 -11.50
C ALA A 116 -12.29 9.03 -10.40
N SER A 117 -10.97 8.95 -10.55
CA SER A 117 -10.01 9.56 -9.64
C SER A 117 -10.16 11.09 -9.62
N ILE A 118 -10.19 11.73 -10.79
CA ILE A 118 -10.28 13.19 -10.92
C ILE A 118 -11.56 13.72 -10.24
N ILE A 119 -12.72 13.13 -10.54
CA ILE A 119 -13.99 13.59 -9.96
C ILE A 119 -14.10 13.23 -8.47
N GLY A 120 -13.62 12.05 -8.06
CA GLY A 120 -13.65 11.60 -6.67
C GLY A 120 -12.81 12.50 -5.75
N TYR A 121 -11.59 12.83 -6.18
CA TYR A 121 -10.71 13.73 -5.45
C TYR A 121 -11.32 15.13 -5.35
N MET A 122 -11.67 15.72 -6.49
CA MET A 122 -12.11 17.12 -6.56
C MET A 122 -13.46 17.36 -5.88
N SER A 123 -14.40 16.40 -5.98
CA SER A 123 -15.70 16.52 -5.29
C SER A 123 -15.54 16.48 -3.78
N THR A 124 -14.66 15.60 -3.29
CA THR A 124 -14.38 15.43 -1.86
C THR A 124 -13.56 16.59 -1.28
N MET A 125 -12.61 17.13 -2.05
CA MET A 125 -11.78 18.26 -1.64
C MET A 125 -12.60 19.50 -1.23
N ILE A 126 -13.80 19.71 -1.80
CA ILE A 126 -14.67 20.85 -1.45
C ILE A 126 -15.30 20.68 -0.04
N TYR A 127 -15.35 19.46 0.48
CA TYR A 127 -15.70 19.17 1.88
C TYR A 127 -14.48 19.18 2.81
N ASN A 128 -13.26 19.06 2.26
CA ASN A 128 -11.98 19.05 2.95
C ASN A 128 -11.90 18.13 4.21
N PRO A 129 -12.34 16.86 4.12
CA PRO A 129 -12.32 15.95 5.26
C PRO A 129 -10.90 15.49 5.60
N ASN A 130 -10.60 15.37 6.90
CA ASN A 130 -9.29 14.98 7.40
C ASN A 130 -9.35 13.59 8.07
N ASN A 131 -8.82 12.57 7.40
CA ASN A 131 -8.86 11.17 7.82
C ASN A 131 -7.96 10.84 9.04
N VAL A 132 -7.35 11.86 9.68
CA VAL A 132 -6.65 11.70 10.97
C VAL A 132 -7.58 11.48 12.16
N ALA A 133 -8.86 11.83 12.04
CA ALA A 133 -9.85 11.68 13.09
C ALA A 133 -11.24 11.40 12.48
N THR A 134 -11.89 10.32 12.93
CA THR A 134 -13.21 9.89 12.45
C THR A 134 -14.26 11.00 12.57
N GLU A 135 -14.21 11.82 13.62
CA GLU A 135 -15.12 12.96 13.81
C GLU A 135 -14.99 14.06 12.75
N ALA A 136 -13.80 14.25 12.17
CA ALA A 136 -13.51 15.23 11.13
C ALA A 136 -13.72 14.68 9.70
N SER A 137 -14.11 13.40 9.58
CA SER A 137 -14.12 12.66 8.31
C SER A 137 -14.94 11.36 8.37
N PRO A 138 -16.16 11.33 8.96
CA PRO A 138 -16.81 10.06 9.33
C PRO A 138 -17.11 9.17 8.12
N PHE A 139 -17.44 9.78 6.97
CA PHE A 139 -17.61 9.07 5.71
C PHE A 139 -16.27 8.65 5.08
N THR A 140 -15.32 9.57 4.90
CA THR A 140 -14.09 9.29 4.15
C THR A 140 -13.07 8.43 4.92
N THR A 141 -13.16 8.39 6.25
CA THR A 141 -12.45 7.41 7.08
C THR A 141 -12.95 5.99 6.81
N GLU A 142 -14.27 5.79 6.68
CA GLU A 142 -14.85 4.48 6.34
C GLU A 142 -14.50 4.07 4.91
N VAL A 143 -14.57 5.01 3.96
CA VAL A 143 -14.09 4.79 2.59
C VAL A 143 -12.63 4.34 2.57
N GLU A 144 -11.75 4.91 3.40
CA GLU A 144 -10.35 4.47 3.47
C GLU A 144 -10.20 3.05 4.05
N ARG A 145 -11.03 2.66 5.02
CA ARG A 145 -11.07 1.26 5.51
C ARG A 145 -11.48 0.30 4.40
N GLN A 146 -12.52 0.65 3.64
CA GLN A 146 -12.96 -0.13 2.49
C GLN A 146 -11.84 -0.26 1.45
N VAL A 147 -11.15 0.83 1.09
CA VAL A 147 -9.98 0.77 0.19
C VAL A 147 -8.87 -0.14 0.74
N GLY A 148 -8.60 -0.07 2.04
CA GLY A 148 -7.63 -0.96 2.69
C GLY A 148 -7.98 -2.44 2.59
N GLN A 149 -9.26 -2.78 2.67
CA GLN A 149 -9.78 -4.15 2.49
C GLN A 149 -9.71 -4.58 1.02
N GLU A 150 -10.21 -3.74 0.10
CA GLU A 150 -10.20 -3.94 -1.35
C GLU A 150 -8.78 -4.23 -1.88
N LEU A 151 -7.79 -3.44 -1.45
CA LEU A 151 -6.38 -3.65 -1.79
C LEU A 151 -5.84 -4.95 -1.18
N SER A 152 -6.20 -5.27 0.07
CA SER A 152 -5.76 -6.50 0.74
C SER A 152 -6.29 -7.76 0.05
N GLU A 153 -7.58 -7.79 -0.30
CA GLU A 153 -8.19 -8.91 -1.03
C GLU A 153 -7.61 -9.05 -2.45
N MET A 154 -7.41 -7.95 -3.18
CA MET A 154 -6.78 -7.96 -4.51
C MET A 154 -5.32 -8.43 -4.49
N LEU A 155 -4.60 -8.21 -3.38
CA LEU A 155 -3.26 -8.74 -3.14
C LEU A 155 -3.26 -10.21 -2.65
N GLY A 156 -4.44 -10.83 -2.52
CA GLY A 156 -4.63 -12.22 -2.15
C GLY A 156 -4.59 -12.49 -0.64
N TYR A 157 -4.59 -11.47 0.22
CA TYR A 157 -4.78 -11.67 1.65
C TYR A 157 -6.20 -12.18 1.95
N ASN A 158 -6.35 -12.75 3.14
CA ASN A 158 -7.61 -13.18 3.73
C ASN A 158 -8.68 -12.07 3.69
N ARG A 159 -9.97 -12.44 3.78
CA ARG A 159 -11.03 -11.45 4.05
C ARG A 159 -10.96 -10.94 5.48
N GLN A 160 -11.63 -9.81 5.77
CA GLN A 160 -11.60 -9.17 7.10
C GLN A 160 -12.20 -10.06 8.21
N ASP A 161 -13.10 -11.00 7.86
CA ASP A 161 -13.72 -11.97 8.75
C ASP A 161 -12.91 -13.28 8.91
N GLU A 162 -11.85 -13.46 8.12
CA GLU A 162 -10.94 -14.61 8.18
C GLU A 162 -9.71 -14.29 9.08
N ASN A 163 -8.98 -15.31 9.56
CA ASN A 163 -7.87 -15.15 10.52
C ASN A 163 -6.51 -15.56 9.91
N PRO A 164 -5.46 -14.71 9.95
CA PRO A 164 -5.47 -13.33 10.41
C PRO A 164 -6.28 -12.42 9.47
N ALA A 165 -6.97 -11.44 10.06
CA ALA A 165 -7.66 -10.40 9.32
C ALA A 165 -6.62 -9.37 8.85
N PRO A 166 -6.54 -9.01 7.56
CA PRO A 166 -5.59 -8.01 7.10
C PRO A 166 -6.03 -6.61 7.53
N TRP A 167 -5.15 -5.64 7.30
CA TRP A 167 -5.49 -4.23 7.36
C TRP A 167 -4.64 -3.46 6.36
N GLY A 168 -5.26 -2.50 5.66
CA GLY A 168 -4.53 -1.57 4.81
C GLY A 168 -5.03 -0.14 4.99
N HIS A 169 -4.24 0.81 4.52
CA HIS A 169 -4.58 2.24 4.50
C HIS A 169 -3.85 2.97 3.38
N ILE A 170 -4.26 4.22 3.11
CA ILE A 170 -3.63 5.08 2.11
C ILE A 170 -2.51 5.89 2.76
N THR A 171 -1.37 6.00 2.10
CA THR A 171 -0.28 6.93 2.44
C THR A 171 -0.18 8.03 1.40
N CYS A 172 0.58 9.09 1.66
CA CYS A 172 0.86 10.12 0.66
C CYS A 172 1.72 9.56 -0.50
N ASP A 173 2.63 8.62 -0.22
CA ASP A 173 3.39 7.89 -1.23
C ASP A 173 4.00 6.56 -0.74
N GLY A 174 4.43 5.73 -1.69
CA GLY A 174 5.12 4.46 -1.43
C GLY A 174 6.49 4.55 -0.75
N SER A 175 7.10 5.74 -0.63
CA SER A 175 8.26 5.90 0.29
C SER A 175 7.80 5.91 1.74
N VAL A 176 6.64 6.51 2.05
CA VAL A 176 6.07 6.50 3.39
C VAL A 176 5.55 5.11 3.76
N ALA A 177 4.86 4.42 2.84
CA ALA A 177 4.46 3.03 3.05
C ALA A 177 5.67 2.10 3.33
N ASN A 178 6.75 2.24 2.55
CA ASN A 178 8.01 1.52 2.82
C ASN A 178 8.63 1.90 4.18
N LEU A 179 8.59 3.18 4.58
CA LEU A 179 9.08 3.64 5.90
C LEU A 179 8.26 3.05 7.05
N GLU A 180 6.94 2.98 6.92
CA GLU A 180 6.04 2.34 7.89
C GLU A 180 6.28 0.84 7.98
N ALA A 181 6.51 0.15 6.86
CA ALA A 181 6.90 -1.27 6.85
C ALA A 181 8.25 -1.51 7.57
N ILE A 182 9.25 -0.65 7.33
CA ILE A 182 10.54 -0.67 8.05
C ILE A 182 10.31 -0.45 9.56
N TRP A 183 9.48 0.52 9.93
CA TRP A 183 9.19 0.87 11.32
C TRP A 183 8.44 -0.26 12.06
N ALA A 184 7.41 -0.84 11.44
CA ALA A 184 6.68 -1.99 11.98
C ALA A 184 7.62 -3.19 12.19
N THR A 185 8.39 -3.56 11.19
CA THR A 185 9.32 -4.72 11.25
C THR A 185 10.45 -4.52 12.25
N ARG A 186 10.97 -3.29 12.38
CA ARG A 186 11.94 -2.92 13.43
C ARG A 186 11.35 -3.17 14.81
N ASN A 187 10.13 -2.71 15.06
CA ASN A 187 9.49 -2.82 16.37
C ASN A 187 9.05 -4.27 16.66
N LEU A 188 8.55 -5.00 15.64
CA LEU A 188 8.25 -6.44 15.68
C LEU A 188 9.45 -7.24 16.23
N LYS A 189 10.64 -7.00 15.67
CA LYS A 189 11.86 -7.74 16.02
C LYS A 189 12.26 -7.59 17.49
N PHE A 190 12.06 -6.41 18.08
CA PHE A 190 12.41 -6.13 19.48
C PHE A 190 11.24 -6.26 20.47
N TYR A 191 10.01 -6.53 20.01
CA TYR A 191 8.85 -6.69 20.90
C TYR A 191 9.03 -7.83 21.93
N PRO A 192 9.52 -9.04 21.57
CA PRO A 192 9.78 -10.10 22.55
C PRO A 192 10.87 -9.73 23.57
N ILE A 193 11.90 -8.99 23.14
CA ILE A 193 12.95 -8.47 24.04
C ILE A 193 12.36 -7.46 25.04
N SER A 194 11.51 -6.56 24.55
CA SER A 194 10.82 -5.55 25.38
C SER A 194 9.93 -6.23 26.43
N LEU A 195 9.21 -7.29 26.06
CA LEU A 195 8.39 -8.08 26.97
C LEU A 195 9.23 -8.85 28.01
N LYS A 196 10.36 -9.46 27.62
CA LYS A 196 11.26 -10.14 28.57
C LYS A 196 11.76 -9.18 29.65
N LEU A 197 12.20 -7.98 29.26
CA LEU A 197 12.61 -6.95 30.20
C LEU A 197 11.45 -6.47 31.10
N ALA A 198 10.24 -6.32 30.54
CA ALA A 198 9.05 -5.95 31.33
C ALA A 198 8.63 -7.03 32.36
N ILE A 199 8.97 -8.30 32.13
CA ILE A 199 8.78 -9.40 33.09
C ILE A 199 9.93 -9.44 34.11
N GLU A 200 11.17 -9.15 33.72
CA GLU A 200 12.32 -9.19 34.63
C GLU A 200 12.37 -8.00 35.61
N GLU A 201 12.11 -6.81 35.08
CA GLU A 201 12.34 -5.50 35.73
C GLU A 201 11.03 -4.73 36.00
N GLY A 202 9.92 -5.10 35.36
CA GLY A 202 8.69 -4.30 35.28
C GLY A 202 7.44 -4.91 35.94
N PRO A 203 6.26 -4.32 35.69
CA PRO A 203 4.98 -4.74 36.29
C PRO A 203 4.51 -6.14 35.88
N LEU A 204 5.07 -6.75 34.84
CA LEU A 204 4.71 -8.08 34.36
C LEU A 204 5.44 -9.22 35.11
N LYS A 205 6.18 -8.91 36.18
CA LYS A 205 7.02 -9.87 36.93
C LYS A 205 6.31 -11.11 37.44
N PHE A 206 5.00 -11.05 37.70
CA PHE A 206 4.21 -12.23 38.05
C PHE A 206 4.26 -13.33 36.97
N LEU A 207 4.46 -12.98 35.69
CA LEU A 207 4.63 -13.96 34.60
C LEU A 207 5.90 -14.80 34.71
N SER A 208 6.89 -14.41 35.53
CA SER A 208 8.07 -15.24 35.79
C SER A 208 7.81 -16.44 36.70
N THR A 209 6.68 -16.46 37.42
CA THR A 209 6.30 -17.50 38.39
C THR A 209 4.82 -17.91 38.26
N VAL A 210 4.19 -17.62 37.12
CA VAL A 210 2.78 -17.95 36.87
C VAL A 210 2.63 -19.43 36.52
N GLU A 211 1.55 -20.06 37.00
CA GLU A 211 1.20 -21.44 36.68
C GLU A 211 -0.17 -21.48 35.98
N PRO A 212 -0.31 -22.06 34.77
CA PRO A 212 0.77 -22.62 33.94
C PRO A 212 1.68 -21.52 33.36
N PRO A 213 2.99 -21.80 33.16
CA PRO A 213 3.96 -20.80 32.71
C PRO A 213 3.66 -20.31 31.29
N PHE A 214 3.96 -19.04 31.03
CA PHE A 214 3.72 -18.42 29.72
C PHE A 214 4.60 -19.06 28.64
N LYS A 215 3.97 -19.72 27.66
CA LYS A 215 4.63 -20.39 26.53
C LYS A 215 4.28 -19.74 25.18
N VAL A 216 5.25 -19.76 24.27
CA VAL A 216 5.12 -19.32 22.87
C VAL A 216 5.72 -20.36 21.92
N GLU A 217 5.23 -20.39 20.68
CA GLU A 217 5.75 -21.28 19.65
C GLU A 217 7.04 -20.73 19.02
N THR A 218 8.10 -21.54 19.08
CA THR A 218 9.39 -21.28 18.43
C THR A 218 9.44 -21.90 17.03
N CYS A 219 10.33 -21.37 16.17
CA CYS A 219 10.39 -21.74 14.75
C CYS A 219 10.69 -23.21 14.44
N ASN A 220 11.45 -23.91 15.30
CA ASN A 220 11.88 -25.30 15.06
C ASN A 220 11.76 -26.23 16.27
N SER A 221 11.41 -25.71 17.44
CA SER A 221 11.44 -26.46 18.71
C SER A 221 10.07 -26.51 19.41
N GLY A 222 9.01 -26.08 18.72
CA GLY A 222 7.64 -26.02 19.26
C GLY A 222 7.48 -25.07 20.45
N SER A 223 6.52 -25.39 21.30
CA SER A 223 6.14 -24.58 22.46
C SER A 223 7.21 -24.57 23.55
N LYS A 224 7.76 -23.40 23.86
CA LYS A 224 8.71 -23.19 24.97
C LYS A 224 8.22 -22.11 25.92
N GLU A 225 8.66 -22.21 27.17
CA GLU A 225 8.44 -21.17 28.17
C GLU A 225 9.19 -19.89 27.79
N PHE A 226 8.46 -18.78 27.72
CA PHE A 226 8.95 -17.51 27.19
C PHE A 226 10.19 -17.01 27.93
N MET A 227 10.22 -17.16 29.26
CA MET A 227 11.35 -16.74 30.08
C MET A 227 12.60 -17.62 29.94
N GLN A 228 12.45 -18.86 29.45
CA GLN A 228 13.56 -19.77 29.16
C GLN A 228 14.18 -19.54 27.77
N LEU A 229 13.55 -18.73 26.92
CA LEU A 229 14.08 -18.42 25.58
C LEU A 229 15.35 -17.58 25.67
N THR A 230 16.34 -17.98 24.87
CA THR A 230 17.55 -17.18 24.64
C THR A 230 17.23 -15.90 23.86
N ILE A 231 18.09 -14.88 23.96
CA ILE A 231 18.00 -13.65 23.15
C ILE A 231 17.95 -13.99 21.65
N LYS A 232 18.71 -15.01 21.21
CA LYS A 232 18.70 -15.50 19.82
C LYS A 232 17.34 -16.07 19.41
N GLU A 233 16.68 -16.86 20.25
CA GLU A 233 15.34 -17.39 19.96
C GLU A 233 14.27 -16.28 19.95
N LEU A 234 14.33 -15.35 20.90
CA LEU A 234 13.41 -14.21 20.99
C LEU A 234 13.46 -13.31 19.75
N LEU A 235 14.67 -13.02 19.25
CA LEU A 235 14.89 -12.27 18.00
C LEU A 235 14.54 -13.07 16.74
N ASN A 236 14.19 -14.35 16.86
CA ASN A 236 13.85 -15.23 15.74
C ASN A 236 12.47 -15.89 15.87
N LEU A 237 11.61 -15.42 16.78
CA LEU A 237 10.18 -15.78 16.75
C LEU A 237 9.55 -15.31 15.42
N THR A 238 8.59 -16.08 14.92
CA THR A 238 7.88 -15.76 13.68
C THR A 238 7.05 -14.47 13.84
N PRO A 239 6.79 -13.72 12.75
CA PRO A 239 5.89 -12.57 12.80
C PRO A 239 4.52 -12.90 13.44
N SER A 240 3.91 -14.03 13.07
CA SER A 240 2.64 -14.48 13.64
C SER A 240 2.72 -14.84 15.12
N THR A 241 3.80 -15.50 15.57
CA THR A 241 4.04 -15.73 17.01
C THR A 241 4.08 -14.40 17.75
N VAL A 242 4.90 -13.44 17.29
CA VAL A 242 5.06 -12.15 17.98
C VAL A 242 3.74 -11.36 18.02
N LEU A 243 3.01 -11.28 16.91
CA LEU A 243 1.71 -10.60 16.84
C LEU A 243 0.61 -11.29 17.66
N SER A 244 0.76 -12.58 17.97
CA SER A 244 -0.16 -13.32 18.84
C SER A 244 0.05 -13.08 20.34
N ILE A 245 1.23 -12.58 20.76
CA ILE A 245 1.60 -12.45 22.18
C ILE A 245 0.57 -11.64 22.99
N PRO A 246 0.09 -10.44 22.56
CA PRO A 246 -0.90 -9.67 23.31
C PRO A 246 -2.22 -10.44 23.51
N THR A 247 -2.69 -11.12 22.46
CA THR A 247 -3.89 -11.96 22.50
C THR A 247 -3.70 -13.12 23.49
N LEU A 248 -2.58 -13.84 23.43
CA LEU A 248 -2.26 -14.94 24.33
C LEU A 248 -2.16 -14.50 25.80
N LEU A 249 -1.62 -13.30 26.06
CA LEU A 249 -1.53 -12.74 27.41
C LEU A 249 -2.92 -12.36 27.95
N GLY A 250 -3.79 -11.79 27.12
CA GLY A 250 -5.18 -11.51 27.47
C GLY A 250 -6.00 -12.77 27.74
N GLU A 251 -5.97 -13.75 26.84
CA GLU A 251 -6.76 -14.98 26.93
C GLU A 251 -6.34 -15.90 28.07
N LYS A 252 -5.03 -16.07 28.31
CA LYS A 252 -4.52 -17.05 29.30
C LYS A 252 -4.32 -16.49 30.70
N TYR A 253 -4.11 -15.18 30.82
CA TYR A 253 -3.74 -14.53 32.10
C TYR A 253 -4.62 -13.34 32.46
N SER A 254 -5.71 -13.08 31.71
CA SER A 254 -6.64 -11.96 31.93
C SER A 254 -5.96 -10.58 31.95
N ILE A 255 -4.84 -10.45 31.24
CA ILE A 255 -4.08 -9.20 31.13
C ILE A 255 -4.83 -8.25 30.19
N SER A 256 -5.35 -7.13 30.72
CA SER A 256 -6.07 -6.16 29.89
C SER A 256 -5.14 -5.42 28.91
N PRO A 257 -5.61 -5.04 27.71
CA PRO A 257 -4.79 -4.32 26.73
C PRO A 257 -4.18 -3.02 27.29
N GLY A 258 -4.93 -2.27 28.10
CA GLY A 258 -4.44 -1.03 28.72
C GLY A 258 -3.33 -1.27 29.73
N PHE A 259 -3.45 -2.27 30.60
CA PHE A 259 -2.39 -2.63 31.54
C PHE A 259 -1.14 -3.17 30.81
N LEU A 260 -1.33 -3.99 29.77
CA LEU A 260 -0.21 -4.49 28.95
C LEU A 260 0.54 -3.34 28.26
N GLN A 261 -0.19 -2.38 27.70
CA GLN A 261 0.34 -1.15 27.13
C GLN A 261 1.19 -0.38 28.15
N ASP A 262 0.65 -0.05 29.32
CA ASP A 262 1.34 0.76 30.31
C ASP A 262 2.56 0.02 30.91
N ALA A 263 2.47 -1.30 31.09
CA ALA A 263 3.57 -2.12 31.59
C ALA A 263 4.70 -2.31 30.57
N LEU A 264 4.41 -2.38 29.27
CA LEU A 264 5.41 -2.50 28.21
C LEU A 264 6.03 -1.16 27.79
N ARG A 265 5.27 -0.06 27.89
CA ARG A 265 5.67 1.27 27.40
C ARG A 265 7.10 1.70 27.78
N PRO A 266 7.62 1.47 29.00
CA PRO A 266 8.99 1.84 29.35
C PRO A 266 10.09 1.03 28.63
N PHE A 267 9.76 -0.14 28.10
CA PHE A 267 10.72 -1.11 27.55
C PHE A 267 10.74 -1.15 26.02
N LEU A 268 9.60 -0.81 25.39
CA LEU A 268 9.43 -0.75 23.93
C LEU A 268 10.49 0.13 23.24
N VAL A 269 10.99 -0.30 22.08
CA VAL A 269 11.98 0.45 21.28
C VAL A 269 11.45 1.79 20.74
N GLN A 270 10.13 1.96 20.67
CA GLN A 270 9.47 3.23 20.42
C GLN A 270 9.80 4.26 21.52
N THR A 271 10.00 3.82 22.76
CA THR A 271 10.33 4.65 23.92
C THR A 271 11.85 4.70 24.18
N THR A 272 12.54 3.57 24.11
CA THR A 272 13.95 3.44 24.51
C THR A 272 14.95 3.70 23.40
N GLY A 273 14.54 3.53 22.13
CA GLY A 273 15.44 3.43 20.98
C GLY A 273 16.12 2.06 20.92
N LYS A 274 16.14 1.42 19.74
CA LYS A 274 16.68 0.05 19.58
C LYS A 274 18.13 -0.09 20.07
N ASP A 275 18.96 0.93 19.86
CA ASP A 275 20.41 0.88 20.15
C ASP A 275 20.69 0.76 21.66
N VAL A 276 19.76 1.19 22.51
CA VAL A 276 19.85 1.02 23.96
C VAL A 276 19.69 -0.46 24.33
N LEU A 277 18.73 -1.16 23.71
CA LEU A 277 18.54 -2.60 23.89
C LEU A 277 19.68 -3.39 23.24
N GLU A 278 20.14 -2.98 22.06
CA GLU A 278 21.28 -3.60 21.37
C GLU A 278 22.55 -3.55 22.24
N ARG A 279 22.89 -2.40 22.83
CA ARG A 279 24.02 -2.28 23.76
C ARG A 279 23.81 -3.02 25.08
N LYS A 280 22.60 -2.98 25.67
CA LYS A 280 22.30 -3.64 26.96
C LYS A 280 22.42 -5.17 26.88
N LEU A 281 22.14 -5.75 25.71
CA LEU A 281 22.03 -7.20 25.51
C LEU A 281 23.05 -7.76 24.51
N GLU A 282 24.06 -6.97 24.15
CA GLU A 282 25.14 -7.32 23.20
C GLU A 282 24.62 -7.85 21.85
N ILE A 283 23.50 -7.27 21.37
CA ILE A 283 22.87 -7.66 20.10
C ILE A 283 23.53 -6.88 18.95
N ASN A 284 24.03 -7.59 17.95
CA ASN A 284 24.58 -7.00 16.73
C ASN A 284 23.50 -6.18 15.98
N PRO A 285 23.85 -5.05 15.33
CA PRO A 285 22.91 -4.27 14.53
C PRO A 285 22.22 -5.13 13.47
N GLY A 286 20.88 -5.17 13.53
CA GLY A 286 20.08 -6.01 12.64
C GLY A 286 20.09 -5.53 11.19
N LYS A 287 19.88 -6.45 10.24
CA LYS A 287 19.98 -6.18 8.79
C LYS A 287 18.70 -6.53 8.02
N TYR A 288 18.48 -5.84 6.91
CA TYR A 288 17.57 -6.22 5.84
C TYR A 288 18.36 -6.83 4.68
N MET A 289 17.73 -7.76 3.97
CA MET A 289 18.20 -8.23 2.65
C MET A 289 17.26 -7.67 1.59
N ILE A 290 17.80 -7.04 0.56
CA ILE A 290 17.01 -6.41 -0.50
C ILE A 290 17.74 -6.50 -1.83
N CYS A 291 17.00 -6.58 -2.93
CA CYS A 291 17.55 -6.63 -4.28
C CYS A 291 18.38 -5.36 -4.58
N ALA A 292 19.54 -5.50 -5.22
CA ALA A 292 20.45 -4.38 -5.49
C ALA A 292 19.82 -3.22 -6.30
N THR A 293 18.76 -3.51 -7.07
CA THR A 293 17.95 -2.53 -7.83
C THR A 293 16.89 -1.82 -6.97
N LYS A 294 17.09 -1.78 -5.64
CA LYS A 294 16.18 -1.14 -4.68
C LYS A 294 15.87 0.31 -5.00
N HIS A 295 14.60 0.67 -4.85
CA HIS A 295 14.19 2.07 -4.84
C HIS A 295 14.83 2.81 -3.65
N TYR A 296 15.19 4.07 -3.84
CA TYR A 296 15.92 4.88 -2.85
C TYR A 296 15.14 5.13 -1.54
N SER A 297 13.85 4.81 -1.49
CA SER A 297 13.04 4.80 -0.26
C SER A 297 13.66 3.93 0.83
N TRP A 298 14.28 2.80 0.48
CA TRP A 298 14.82 1.82 1.43
C TRP A 298 16.02 2.35 2.25
N PRO A 299 17.15 2.77 1.64
CA PRO A 299 18.25 3.36 2.41
C PRO A 299 17.86 4.67 3.11
N LYS A 300 16.97 5.47 2.50
CA LYS A 300 16.37 6.67 3.12
C LYS A 300 15.57 6.31 4.39
N GLY A 301 14.73 5.29 4.32
CA GLY A 301 13.94 4.79 5.46
C GLY A 301 14.82 4.15 6.53
N GLY A 302 15.92 3.50 6.14
CA GLY A 302 16.97 3.04 7.05
C GLY A 302 17.59 4.19 7.87
N ALA A 303 17.94 5.30 7.21
CA ALA A 303 18.46 6.49 7.89
C ALA A 303 17.42 7.11 8.83
N ILE A 304 16.16 7.29 8.38
CA ILE A 304 15.08 7.90 9.19
C ILE A 304 14.72 7.04 10.41
N SER A 305 14.67 5.71 10.25
CA SER A 305 14.27 4.77 11.32
C SER A 305 15.36 4.49 12.37
N GLY A 306 16.56 5.06 12.22
CA GLY A 306 17.72 4.80 13.08
C GLY A 306 18.37 3.43 12.84
N ILE A 307 18.07 2.76 11.73
CA ILE A 307 18.71 1.48 11.35
C ILE A 307 20.03 1.72 10.61
N GLY A 308 20.13 2.83 9.85
CA GLY A 308 21.26 3.16 8.99
C GLY A 308 21.18 2.50 7.61
N SER A 309 21.68 3.18 6.57
CA SER A 309 21.68 2.70 5.18
C SER A 309 22.47 1.40 5.00
N GLU A 310 23.62 1.28 5.65
CA GLU A 310 24.56 0.15 5.52
C GLU A 310 23.99 -1.18 6.03
N ASN A 311 22.88 -1.15 6.76
CA ASN A 311 22.17 -2.34 7.23
C ASN A 311 21.09 -2.82 6.25
N PHE A 312 20.95 -2.18 5.08
CA PHE A 312 20.15 -2.67 3.95
C PHE A 312 21.10 -3.34 2.96
N VAL A 313 21.36 -4.63 3.16
CA VAL A 313 22.34 -5.40 2.39
C VAL A 313 21.79 -5.69 1.00
N ASP A 314 22.57 -5.30 0.00
CA ASP A 314 22.29 -5.62 -1.39
C ASP A 314 22.52 -7.10 -1.68
N VAL A 315 21.47 -7.74 -2.18
CA VAL A 315 21.49 -9.06 -2.80
C VAL A 315 21.66 -8.86 -4.30
N ASN A 316 22.62 -9.57 -4.88
CA ASN A 316 22.92 -9.54 -6.30
C ASN A 316 21.70 -9.92 -7.16
N VAL A 317 21.67 -9.42 -8.39
CA VAL A 317 20.63 -9.75 -9.37
C VAL A 317 21.04 -10.84 -10.35
N ASP A 318 20.06 -11.45 -11.01
CA ASP A 318 20.26 -12.22 -12.24
C ASP A 318 20.25 -11.32 -13.50
N ASN A 319 20.39 -11.95 -14.67
CA ASN A 319 20.40 -11.24 -15.96
C ASN A 319 19.06 -10.55 -16.31
N GLU A 320 17.99 -10.85 -15.57
CA GLU A 320 16.66 -10.26 -15.73
C GLU A 320 16.40 -9.14 -14.70
N ALA A 321 17.45 -8.69 -13.99
CA ALA A 321 17.41 -7.71 -12.91
C ALA A 321 16.56 -8.10 -11.69
N ARG A 322 16.40 -9.42 -11.44
CA ARG A 322 15.64 -10.00 -10.31
C ARG A 322 16.60 -10.48 -9.22
N MET A 323 16.18 -10.44 -7.96
CA MET A 323 16.99 -10.91 -6.82
C MET A 323 17.44 -12.37 -7.01
N ASN A 324 18.74 -12.62 -6.87
CA ASN A 324 19.33 -13.96 -6.95
C ASN A 324 19.13 -14.75 -5.64
N PRO A 325 18.33 -15.84 -5.63
CA PRO A 325 18.05 -16.59 -4.39
C PRO A 325 19.28 -17.31 -3.79
N LYS A 326 20.32 -17.58 -4.60
CA LYS A 326 21.56 -18.19 -4.09
C LYS A 326 22.36 -17.19 -3.27
N ASP A 327 22.45 -15.95 -3.76
CA ASP A 327 23.14 -14.88 -3.05
C ASP A 327 22.37 -14.47 -1.78
N LEU A 328 21.03 -14.42 -1.85
CA LEU A 328 20.18 -14.24 -0.67
C LEU A 328 20.51 -15.28 0.42
N ARG A 329 20.57 -16.58 0.05
CA ARG A 329 20.93 -17.65 1.00
C ARG A 329 22.33 -17.44 1.60
N THR A 330 23.32 -17.05 0.79
CA THR A 330 24.66 -16.70 1.29
C THR A 330 24.63 -15.56 2.31
N LYS A 331 23.89 -14.47 2.04
CA LYS A 331 23.79 -13.31 2.96
C LYS A 331 23.00 -13.60 4.22
N LEU A 332 21.96 -14.41 4.15
CA LEU A 332 21.26 -14.92 5.34
C LEU A 332 22.20 -15.78 6.19
N ASP A 333 23.00 -16.66 5.58
CA ASP A 333 23.94 -17.53 6.30
C ASP A 333 25.13 -16.76 6.91
N GLU A 334 25.63 -15.72 6.24
CA GLU A 334 26.59 -14.76 6.83
C GLU A 334 26.02 -14.09 8.09
N CYS A 335 24.75 -13.68 8.08
CA CYS A 335 24.11 -13.11 9.28
C CYS A 335 23.97 -14.16 10.41
N ILE A 336 23.55 -15.38 10.08
CA ILE A 336 23.31 -16.45 11.06
C ILE A 336 24.61 -16.88 11.75
N SER A 337 25.71 -17.02 11.00
CA SER A 337 27.03 -17.36 11.56
C SER A 337 27.58 -16.26 12.47
N ASN A 338 27.30 -14.99 12.15
CA ASN A 338 27.71 -13.84 12.94
C ASN A 338 26.71 -13.43 14.04
N ASN A 339 25.67 -14.25 14.31
CA ASN A 339 24.58 -13.93 15.24
C ASN A 339 23.94 -12.54 15.00
N THR A 340 23.90 -12.10 13.74
CA THR A 340 23.28 -10.84 13.32
C THR A 340 21.77 -11.05 13.13
N PRO A 341 20.90 -10.26 13.79
CA PRO A 341 19.45 -10.35 13.58
C PRO A 341 19.08 -9.96 12.15
N ILE A 342 18.12 -10.67 11.56
CA ILE A 342 17.56 -10.34 10.25
C ILE A 342 16.18 -9.73 10.50
N PHE A 343 16.01 -8.44 10.18
CA PHE A 343 14.72 -7.76 10.28
C PHE A 343 13.74 -8.34 9.25
N GLY A 344 14.13 -8.30 7.97
CA GLY A 344 13.32 -8.80 6.88
C GLY A 344 14.07 -9.01 5.57
N VAL A 345 13.39 -9.67 4.64
CA VAL A 345 13.75 -9.74 3.22
C VAL A 345 12.71 -8.92 2.44
N VAL A 346 13.16 -8.07 1.53
CA VAL A 346 12.31 -7.26 0.66
C VAL A 346 12.33 -7.83 -0.75
N ALA A 347 11.18 -8.27 -1.25
CA ALA A 347 10.98 -8.63 -2.64
C ALA A 347 10.45 -7.41 -3.41
N ILE A 348 11.10 -7.04 -4.52
CA ILE A 348 10.66 -5.96 -5.40
C ILE A 348 9.72 -6.55 -6.45
N MET A 349 8.46 -6.15 -6.40
CA MET A 349 7.42 -6.63 -7.30
C MET A 349 7.18 -5.54 -8.35
N GLY A 350 8.03 -5.52 -9.38
CA GLY A 350 8.07 -4.47 -10.40
C GLY A 350 9.11 -3.39 -10.10
N SER A 351 10.38 -3.68 -10.38
CA SER A 351 11.51 -2.77 -10.12
C SER A 351 11.42 -1.48 -10.95
N THR A 352 11.91 -0.36 -10.38
CA THR A 352 11.69 0.99 -10.94
C THR A 352 12.22 1.16 -12.36
N GLU A 353 13.39 0.60 -12.67
CA GLU A 353 14.08 0.80 -13.96
C GLU A 353 13.74 -0.28 -15.00
N HIS A 354 13.37 -1.50 -14.58
CA HIS A 354 13.23 -2.67 -15.48
C HIS A 354 11.84 -3.30 -15.45
N GLY A 355 10.98 -2.95 -14.50
CA GLY A 355 9.72 -3.68 -14.25
C GLY A 355 9.92 -5.12 -13.77
N ALA A 356 11.13 -5.47 -13.30
CA ALA A 356 11.48 -6.84 -12.93
C ALA A 356 10.71 -7.29 -11.67
N CYS A 357 10.36 -8.58 -11.62
CA CYS A 357 9.61 -9.16 -10.50
C CYS A 357 10.49 -10.18 -9.76
N ASP A 358 10.82 -9.90 -8.51
CA ASP A 358 11.66 -10.78 -7.68
C ASP A 358 10.98 -12.14 -7.41
N PRO A 359 11.76 -13.21 -7.19
CA PRO A 359 11.25 -14.57 -7.03
C PRO A 359 10.63 -14.81 -5.65
N LEU A 360 9.54 -14.10 -5.34
CA LEU A 360 8.84 -14.13 -4.06
C LEU A 360 8.51 -15.55 -3.59
N ALA A 361 8.07 -16.44 -4.48
CA ALA A 361 7.74 -17.82 -4.12
C ALA A 361 8.95 -18.59 -3.55
N GLU A 362 10.16 -18.36 -4.09
CA GLU A 362 11.40 -18.95 -3.54
C GLU A 362 11.86 -18.22 -2.27
N ILE A 363 11.62 -16.90 -2.13
CA ILE A 363 11.89 -16.14 -0.89
C ILE A 363 11.03 -16.66 0.29
N ILE A 364 9.74 -16.90 0.06
CA ILE A 364 8.83 -17.50 1.05
C ILE A 364 9.28 -18.92 1.42
N LYS A 365 9.69 -19.72 0.44
CA LYS A 365 10.26 -21.06 0.67
C LYS A 365 11.57 -21.01 1.46
N ILE A 366 12.47 -20.05 1.17
CA ILE A 366 13.69 -19.80 1.95
C ILE A 366 13.35 -19.48 3.40
N ARG A 367 12.39 -18.57 3.67
CA ARG A 367 11.92 -18.28 5.03
C ARG A 367 11.47 -19.55 5.74
N ASN A 368 10.65 -20.37 5.09
CA ASN A 368 10.11 -21.60 5.68
C ASN A 368 11.21 -22.62 6.00
N GLU A 369 12.14 -22.86 5.07
CA GLU A 369 13.30 -23.74 5.27
C GLU A 369 14.20 -23.26 6.42
N TYR A 370 14.39 -21.95 6.58
CA TYR A 370 15.25 -21.37 7.63
C TYR A 370 14.59 -21.40 9.01
N GLN A 371 13.28 -21.21 9.07
CA GLN A 371 12.50 -21.38 10.30
C GLN A 371 12.59 -22.82 10.78
N GLU A 372 12.28 -23.79 9.91
CA GLU A 372 12.31 -25.22 10.22
C GLU A 372 13.72 -25.73 10.57
N LYS A 373 14.72 -25.48 9.71
CA LYS A 373 16.04 -26.14 9.82
C LYS A 373 17.05 -25.37 10.66
N LYS A 374 16.90 -24.06 10.79
CA LYS A 374 17.87 -23.18 11.48
C LYS A 374 17.28 -22.45 12.68
N GLY A 375 15.96 -22.48 12.88
CA GLY A 375 15.29 -21.75 13.96
C GLY A 375 15.34 -20.22 13.78
N VAL A 376 15.45 -19.75 12.53
CA VAL A 376 15.67 -18.35 12.18
C VAL A 376 14.47 -17.80 11.42
N SER A 377 13.96 -16.62 11.82
CA SER A 377 12.81 -15.98 11.19
C SER A 377 13.03 -14.48 10.96
N PHE A 378 12.41 -14.00 9.90
CA PHE A 378 12.48 -12.64 9.38
C PHE A 378 11.15 -12.29 8.70
N ALA A 379 10.78 -11.02 8.69
CA ALA A 379 9.61 -10.58 7.95
C ALA A 379 9.87 -10.62 6.44
N VAL A 380 8.84 -10.84 5.64
CA VAL A 380 8.88 -10.66 4.18
C VAL A 380 7.99 -9.48 3.82
N HIS A 381 8.59 -8.46 3.21
CA HIS A 381 7.86 -7.32 2.66
C HIS A 381 7.93 -7.36 1.13
N CYS A 382 6.83 -7.01 0.46
CA CYS A 382 6.82 -6.79 -0.99
C CYS A 382 6.73 -5.30 -1.29
N ASP A 383 7.78 -4.74 -1.89
CA ASP A 383 7.69 -3.42 -2.52
C ASP A 383 6.97 -3.62 -3.88
N ALA A 384 5.65 -3.63 -3.83
CA ALA A 384 4.77 -3.75 -4.98
C ALA A 384 4.20 -2.39 -5.39
N ALA A 385 4.91 -1.29 -5.11
CA ALA A 385 4.46 0.06 -5.45
C ALA A 385 4.08 0.17 -6.93
N TRP A 386 4.86 -0.46 -7.83
CA TRP A 386 4.51 -0.55 -9.26
C TRP A 386 3.71 -1.82 -9.60
N GLY A 387 4.14 -3.00 -9.14
CA GLY A 387 3.54 -4.28 -9.56
C GLY A 387 2.23 -4.66 -8.89
N GLY A 388 1.80 -3.97 -7.83
CA GLY A 388 0.68 -4.39 -6.98
C GLY A 388 -0.65 -4.54 -7.72
N TYR A 389 -1.07 -3.54 -8.50
CA TYR A 389 -2.34 -3.62 -9.25
C TYR A 389 -2.36 -4.70 -10.33
N PHE A 390 -1.20 -5.21 -10.76
CA PHE A 390 -1.14 -6.35 -11.71
C PHE A 390 -1.67 -7.65 -11.07
N ALA A 391 -1.82 -7.73 -9.75
CA ALA A 391 -2.52 -8.83 -9.09
C ALA A 391 -4.01 -8.91 -9.47
N SER A 392 -4.66 -7.81 -9.90
CA SER A 392 -6.02 -7.84 -10.47
C SER A 392 -6.13 -8.73 -11.73
N MET A 393 -5.03 -9.00 -12.43
CA MET A 393 -5.00 -9.93 -13.57
C MET A 393 -5.10 -11.41 -13.15
N LEU A 394 -5.01 -11.72 -11.85
CA LEU A 394 -5.09 -13.09 -11.34
C LEU A 394 -6.54 -13.55 -11.12
N TRP A 395 -7.43 -12.64 -10.74
CA TRP A 395 -8.71 -12.98 -10.08
C TRP A 395 -9.93 -12.74 -10.97
N GLY A 396 -10.91 -13.64 -10.86
CA GLY A 396 -12.27 -13.39 -11.34
C GLY A 396 -13.01 -12.32 -10.53
N ARG A 397 -14.20 -11.94 -11.00
CA ARG A 397 -15.06 -10.88 -10.43
C ARG A 397 -15.51 -11.10 -8.97
N ASP A 398 -15.37 -12.31 -8.45
CA ASP A 398 -15.69 -12.70 -7.06
C ASP A 398 -14.45 -12.73 -6.14
N GLY A 399 -13.29 -12.37 -6.68
CA GLY A 399 -12.00 -12.35 -5.98
C GLY A 399 -11.41 -13.74 -5.72
N ARG A 400 -11.90 -14.83 -6.33
CA ARG A 400 -11.39 -16.19 -6.07
C ARG A 400 -11.20 -17.02 -7.35
N GLY A 401 -10.03 -17.66 -7.41
CA GLY A 401 -9.64 -18.54 -8.51
C GLY A 401 -9.12 -17.80 -9.75
N PRO A 402 -8.40 -18.51 -10.65
CA PRO A 402 -7.98 -17.94 -11.92
C PRO A 402 -9.21 -17.71 -12.78
N GLY A 403 -9.47 -16.46 -13.15
CA GLY A 403 -10.36 -16.20 -14.27
C GLY A 403 -9.70 -16.63 -15.58
N ASP A 404 -10.46 -17.33 -16.41
CA ASP A 404 -10.32 -17.19 -17.87
C ASP A 404 -11.02 -15.86 -18.25
N ILE A 405 -10.76 -15.11 -19.33
CA ILE A 405 -10.57 -15.45 -20.76
C ILE A 405 -9.90 -14.22 -21.45
N PRO A 406 -9.23 -14.36 -22.62
CA PRO A 406 -9.06 -13.26 -23.61
C PRO A 406 -10.42 -12.68 -24.14
N TYR A 407 -10.57 -11.82 -25.15
CA TYR A 407 -9.65 -11.28 -26.17
C TYR A 407 -9.79 -9.75 -26.34
N VAL A 408 -9.36 -9.16 -27.47
CA VAL A 408 -8.19 -8.26 -27.62
C VAL A 408 -6.93 -8.97 -27.15
N PRO A 409 -5.78 -8.75 -27.79
CA PRO A 409 -4.52 -9.25 -27.26
C PRO A 409 -4.08 -8.47 -26.01
N ALA A 410 -4.98 -8.12 -25.09
CA ALA A 410 -4.62 -7.86 -23.70
C ALA A 410 -3.80 -9.06 -23.23
N MET A 411 -2.50 -8.85 -23.04
CA MET A 411 -1.57 -9.95 -22.92
C MET A 411 -1.61 -10.48 -21.49
N PRO A 412 -1.76 -11.80 -21.26
CA PRO A 412 -1.72 -12.34 -19.92
C PRO A 412 -0.36 -12.09 -19.28
N LEU A 413 -0.31 -12.12 -17.95
CA LEU A 413 0.94 -12.21 -17.21
C LEU A 413 1.75 -13.41 -17.72
N ASN A 414 3.05 -13.23 -17.91
CA ASN A 414 3.92 -14.37 -18.19
C ASN A 414 3.88 -15.35 -16.99
N PRO A 415 4.10 -16.68 -17.21
CA PRO A 415 3.94 -17.67 -16.15
C PRO A 415 4.79 -17.42 -14.91
N TYR A 416 6.02 -16.91 -15.07
CA TYR A 416 6.91 -16.59 -13.96
C TYR A 416 6.32 -15.47 -13.09
N THR A 417 5.91 -14.35 -13.69
CA THR A 417 5.33 -13.20 -12.98
C THR A 417 4.01 -13.57 -12.31
N LYS A 418 3.17 -14.39 -12.98
CA LYS A 418 1.94 -14.93 -12.37
C LYS A 418 2.24 -15.66 -11.06
N THR A 419 3.18 -16.60 -11.05
CA THR A 419 3.58 -17.34 -9.83
C THR A 419 4.10 -16.43 -8.72
N GLN A 420 4.80 -15.33 -9.05
CA GLN A 420 5.29 -14.42 -8.01
C GLN A 420 4.18 -13.54 -7.44
N LEU A 421 3.23 -13.09 -8.26
CA LEU A 421 2.06 -12.32 -7.79
C LEU A 421 1.09 -13.20 -6.97
N GLU A 422 0.92 -14.49 -7.33
CA GLU A 422 0.15 -15.45 -6.54
C GLU A 422 0.72 -15.71 -5.12
N ALA A 423 2.00 -15.39 -4.91
CA ALA A 423 2.71 -15.52 -3.63
C ALA A 423 2.64 -14.24 -2.75
N LEU A 424 2.07 -13.13 -3.24
CA LEU A 424 1.91 -11.87 -2.47
C LEU A 424 1.22 -12.11 -1.12
N LYS A 425 0.19 -12.95 -1.12
CA LYS A 425 -0.57 -13.37 0.07
C LYS A 425 0.24 -13.95 1.24
N ASP A 426 1.46 -14.41 0.98
CA ASP A 426 2.35 -15.03 1.96
C ASP A 426 3.37 -14.04 2.56
N ALA A 427 3.50 -12.84 1.99
CA ALA A 427 4.27 -11.74 2.56
C ALA A 427 3.58 -11.14 3.79
N ASP A 428 4.33 -10.65 4.77
CA ASP A 428 3.78 -10.09 6.01
C ASP A 428 3.24 -8.67 5.80
N SER A 429 3.78 -7.93 4.83
CA SER A 429 3.30 -6.63 4.38
C SER A 429 3.61 -6.36 2.90
N ILE A 430 2.80 -5.51 2.27
CA ILE A 430 2.92 -5.12 0.85
C ILE A 430 2.71 -3.61 0.73
N THR A 431 3.68 -2.90 0.16
CA THR A 431 3.50 -1.52 -0.34
C THR A 431 2.87 -1.57 -1.73
N ILE A 432 1.89 -0.70 -2.02
CA ILE A 432 1.21 -0.58 -3.31
C ILE A 432 0.86 0.88 -3.58
N ASP A 433 1.09 1.41 -4.79
CA ASP A 433 0.79 2.81 -5.10
C ASP A 433 -0.40 2.95 -6.07
N PRO A 434 -1.59 3.33 -5.59
CA PRO A 434 -2.69 3.79 -6.44
C PRO A 434 -2.29 4.86 -7.46
N HIS A 435 -1.41 5.81 -7.11
CA HIS A 435 -0.92 6.84 -8.03
C HIS A 435 0.11 6.36 -9.08
N LYS A 436 0.41 5.06 -9.14
CA LYS A 436 1.25 4.43 -10.17
C LYS A 436 0.37 3.60 -11.11
N SER A 437 0.39 2.27 -10.98
CA SER A 437 -0.38 1.34 -11.81
C SER A 437 -1.88 1.32 -11.49
N GLY A 438 -2.31 2.06 -10.46
CA GLY A 438 -3.72 2.34 -10.17
C GLY A 438 -4.31 3.52 -10.98
N TYR A 439 -3.53 4.26 -11.79
CA TYR A 439 -4.03 5.38 -12.61
C TYR A 439 -4.78 6.48 -11.81
N ILE A 440 -4.52 6.58 -10.50
CA ILE A 440 -5.13 7.57 -9.60
C ILE A 440 -4.22 8.81 -9.47
N ASN A 441 -4.79 9.96 -9.13
CA ASN A 441 -4.04 11.19 -8.98
C ASN A 441 -3.17 11.18 -7.71
N TYR A 442 -1.96 11.73 -7.81
CA TYR A 442 -1.15 12.06 -6.64
C TYR A 442 -1.90 13.00 -5.68
N PRO A 443 -1.75 12.85 -4.34
CA PRO A 443 -1.00 11.80 -3.64
C PRO A 443 -1.89 10.59 -3.31
N ALA A 444 -1.43 9.38 -3.64
CA ALA A 444 -2.07 8.12 -3.23
C ALA A 444 -1.06 6.95 -3.29
N GLY A 445 -0.33 6.74 -2.19
CA GLY A 445 0.36 5.48 -1.88
C GLY A 445 -0.51 4.58 -1.00
N GLY A 446 0.00 3.41 -0.63
CA GLY A 446 -0.73 2.47 0.22
C GLY A 446 0.15 1.39 0.83
N LEU A 447 -0.27 0.89 1.99
CA LEU A 447 0.36 -0.19 2.73
C LEU A 447 -0.70 -1.17 3.22
N CYS A 448 -0.49 -2.47 2.96
CA CYS A 448 -1.31 -3.56 3.47
C CYS A 448 -0.46 -4.47 4.38
N TYR A 449 -1.01 -4.86 5.53
CA TYR A 449 -0.49 -5.89 6.43
C TYR A 449 -1.34 -7.15 6.31
N ARG A 450 -0.68 -8.31 6.17
CA ARG A 450 -1.34 -9.64 6.16
C ARG A 450 -2.07 -9.92 7.47
N ASP A 451 -1.46 -9.49 8.56
CA ASP A 451 -2.02 -9.53 9.90
C ASP A 451 -2.18 -8.10 10.38
N GLY A 452 -3.42 -7.62 10.42
CA GLY A 452 -3.74 -6.25 10.76
C GLY A 452 -3.29 -5.85 12.16
N ARG A 453 -2.92 -6.78 13.05
CA ARG A 453 -2.31 -6.47 14.36
C ARG A 453 -0.93 -5.80 14.22
N MET A 454 -0.25 -5.99 13.09
CA MET A 454 1.06 -5.39 12.82
C MET A 454 1.04 -3.85 12.89
N ARG A 455 -0.09 -3.21 12.57
CA ARG A 455 -0.26 -1.74 12.65
C ARG A 455 -0.07 -1.17 14.05
N TYR A 456 -0.39 -1.93 15.10
CA TYR A 456 -0.23 -1.47 16.49
C TYR A 456 1.24 -1.33 16.90
N LEU A 457 2.16 -2.00 16.19
CA LEU A 457 3.60 -1.79 16.40
C LEU A 457 4.06 -0.38 16.01
N LEU A 458 3.28 0.37 15.22
CA LEU A 458 3.52 1.79 14.92
C LEU A 458 3.06 2.71 16.06
N THR A 459 2.49 2.16 17.14
CA THR A 459 1.92 2.92 18.24
C THR A 459 2.56 2.54 19.58
N TRP A 460 2.04 3.12 20.67
CA TRP A 460 2.26 2.64 22.04
C TRP A 460 1.04 1.86 22.58
N THR A 461 0.02 1.58 21.76
CA THR A 461 -1.18 0.85 22.19
C THR A 461 -1.05 -0.65 21.94
N SER A 462 -1.60 -1.46 22.85
CA SER A 462 -1.68 -2.91 22.66
C SER A 462 -2.72 -3.24 21.59
N PRO A 463 -2.50 -4.26 20.74
CA PRO A 463 -3.57 -4.85 19.95
C PRO A 463 -4.75 -5.21 20.86
N ILE A 464 -5.93 -4.72 20.50
CA ILE A 464 -7.14 -4.92 21.29
C ILE A 464 -7.65 -6.35 21.06
N VAL A 465 -8.12 -7.01 22.12
CA VAL A 465 -8.95 -8.20 21.99
C VAL A 465 -10.29 -7.72 21.44
N PHE A 466 -10.53 -7.92 20.14
CA PHE A 466 -11.67 -7.39 19.36
C PHE A 466 -12.94 -7.16 20.20
N HIS A 467 -13.21 -5.91 20.58
CA HIS A 467 -14.53 -5.51 21.05
C HIS A 467 -15.32 -4.88 19.90
N PRO A 468 -16.63 -5.13 19.79
CA PRO A 468 -17.46 -4.49 18.77
C PRO A 468 -17.42 -2.96 18.90
N GLY A 469 -16.86 -2.27 17.91
CA GLY A 469 -16.68 -0.81 17.90
C GLY A 469 -15.24 -0.32 17.76
N ASP A 470 -14.22 -1.12 18.08
CA ASP A 470 -12.81 -0.72 17.94
C ASP A 470 -12.35 -0.63 16.47
N ASP A 471 -13.07 -1.31 15.58
CA ASP A 471 -13.01 -1.18 14.12
C ASP A 471 -13.30 0.26 13.65
N LYS A 472 -13.99 1.08 14.46
CA LYS A 472 -14.34 2.47 14.17
C LYS A 472 -13.31 3.50 14.63
N GLY A 473 -12.21 3.04 15.26
CA GLY A 473 -11.08 3.87 15.65
C GLY A 473 -10.40 4.57 14.46
N SER A 474 -9.79 5.74 14.71
CA SER A 474 -9.22 6.58 13.65
C SER A 474 -8.14 5.88 12.81
N MET A 475 -8.06 6.21 11.52
CA MET A 475 -7.06 5.65 10.61
C MET A 475 -5.68 6.32 10.75
N GLY A 476 -5.63 7.64 10.97
CA GLY A 476 -4.37 8.42 11.04
C GLY A 476 -3.57 8.30 12.35
N VAL A 477 -3.75 7.24 13.13
CA VAL A 477 -2.86 6.91 14.27
C VAL A 477 -1.97 5.68 14.01
N TYR A 478 -2.21 4.98 12.89
CA TYR A 478 -1.55 3.73 12.53
C TYR A 478 -0.56 3.91 11.38
N GLY A 479 0.21 5.01 11.40
CA GLY A 479 1.13 5.40 10.34
C GLY A 479 2.09 6.52 10.75
N VAL A 480 2.92 6.97 9.82
CA VAL A 480 3.85 8.10 9.96
C VAL A 480 3.11 9.44 9.83
N GLU A 481 2.07 9.48 9.01
CA GLU A 481 1.30 10.70 8.72
C GLU A 481 0.26 11.01 9.80
N GLY A 482 0.03 12.30 10.03
CA GLY A 482 -1.09 12.80 10.82
C GLY A 482 -2.25 13.21 9.93
N SER A 483 -2.46 14.52 9.75
CA SER A 483 -3.48 15.06 8.85
C SER A 483 -3.30 14.57 7.42
N LYS A 484 -4.34 13.95 6.87
CA LYS A 484 -4.31 13.29 5.55
C LYS A 484 -5.65 13.47 4.81
N PRO A 485 -5.63 13.71 3.49
CA PRO A 485 -6.83 14.09 2.74
C PRO A 485 -7.76 12.90 2.50
N GLY A 486 -9.00 12.97 3.01
CA GLY A 486 -10.02 11.99 2.65
C GLY A 486 -10.35 11.97 1.15
N ALA A 487 -9.95 13.01 0.41
CA ALA A 487 -10.03 13.07 -1.05
C ALA A 487 -9.20 12.00 -1.77
N SER A 488 -8.02 11.63 -1.26
CA SER A 488 -7.19 10.56 -1.83
C SER A 488 -7.84 9.18 -1.66
N ALA A 489 -8.45 8.93 -0.50
CA ALA A 489 -9.21 7.71 -0.23
C ALA A 489 -10.43 7.61 -1.16
N VAL A 490 -11.22 8.68 -1.32
CA VAL A 490 -12.39 8.68 -2.21
C VAL A 490 -12.01 8.59 -3.69
N ALA A 491 -10.91 9.21 -4.13
CA ALA A 491 -10.41 9.07 -5.50
C ALA A 491 -10.02 7.61 -5.82
N THR A 492 -9.37 6.95 -4.86
CA THR A 492 -8.97 5.54 -4.96
C THR A 492 -10.21 4.63 -5.00
N TRP A 493 -11.08 4.76 -4.00
CA TRP A 493 -12.35 4.03 -3.90
C TRP A 493 -13.23 4.18 -5.13
N LEU A 494 -13.49 5.42 -5.58
CA LEU A 494 -14.36 5.64 -6.73
C LEU A 494 -13.77 5.03 -8.00
N THR A 495 -12.44 4.99 -8.12
CA THR A 495 -11.77 4.28 -9.22
C THR A 495 -11.94 2.77 -9.09
N HIS A 496 -11.73 2.18 -7.90
CA HIS A 496 -11.96 0.74 -7.67
C HIS A 496 -13.40 0.34 -7.99
N GLN A 497 -14.38 1.12 -7.52
CA GLN A 497 -15.81 0.88 -7.76
C GLN A 497 -16.24 1.12 -9.22
N SER A 498 -15.53 1.96 -9.97
CA SER A 498 -15.83 2.24 -11.39
C SER A 498 -15.20 1.25 -12.36
N LEU A 499 -14.02 0.71 -12.02
CA LEU A 499 -13.26 -0.20 -12.87
C LEU A 499 -13.48 -1.67 -12.49
N GLY A 500 -13.42 -2.00 -11.19
CA GLY A 500 -13.33 -3.37 -10.67
C GLY A 500 -11.87 -3.81 -10.49
N LEU A 501 -11.55 -4.39 -9.32
CA LEU A 501 -10.21 -4.90 -8.97
C LEU A 501 -9.95 -6.34 -9.47
N ASP A 502 -10.50 -6.66 -10.65
CA ASP A 502 -10.53 -8.00 -11.24
C ASP A 502 -10.03 -7.98 -12.70
N GLN A 503 -10.08 -9.15 -13.36
CA GLN A 503 -9.69 -9.30 -14.77
C GLN A 503 -10.55 -8.52 -15.78
N GLU A 504 -11.81 -8.23 -15.48
CA GLU A 504 -12.69 -7.44 -16.37
C GLU A 504 -12.40 -5.93 -16.24
N GLY A 505 -11.96 -5.49 -15.07
CA GLY A 505 -11.62 -4.12 -14.73
C GLY A 505 -10.15 -3.75 -14.92
N TYR A 506 -9.41 -3.59 -13.83
CA TYR A 506 -7.97 -3.27 -13.86
C TYR A 506 -7.14 -4.30 -14.62
N GLY A 507 -7.47 -5.59 -14.54
CA GLY A 507 -6.73 -6.62 -15.26
C GLY A 507 -6.83 -6.45 -16.77
N ARG A 508 -7.97 -5.92 -17.26
CA ARG A 508 -8.17 -5.54 -18.65
C ARG A 508 -7.33 -4.32 -19.04
N LEU A 509 -7.38 -3.25 -18.23
CA LEU A 509 -6.57 -2.04 -18.44
C LEU A 509 -5.08 -2.35 -18.53
N LEU A 510 -4.56 -3.11 -17.55
CA LEU A 510 -3.16 -3.47 -17.46
C LEU A 510 -2.75 -4.48 -18.56
N GLY A 511 -3.64 -5.39 -18.95
CA GLY A 511 -3.40 -6.28 -20.09
C GLY A 511 -3.22 -5.53 -21.41
N GLU A 512 -4.00 -4.47 -21.68
CA GLU A 512 -3.82 -3.60 -22.85
C GLU A 512 -2.50 -2.79 -22.77
N ALA A 513 -2.10 -2.35 -21.57
CA ALA A 513 -0.81 -1.68 -21.36
C ALA A 513 0.37 -2.63 -21.61
N ILE A 514 0.32 -3.87 -21.11
CA ILE A 514 1.34 -4.91 -21.34
C ILE A 514 1.44 -5.26 -22.84
N PHE A 515 0.31 -5.35 -23.55
CA PHE A 515 0.31 -5.55 -25.00
C PHE A 515 1.00 -4.40 -25.75
N SER A 516 0.68 -3.16 -25.37
CA SER A 516 1.27 -1.96 -25.94
C SER A 516 2.78 -1.90 -25.71
N CYS A 517 3.22 -2.23 -24.50
CA CYS A 517 4.64 -2.41 -24.16
C CYS A 517 5.31 -3.48 -25.06
N THR A 518 4.70 -4.66 -25.17
CA THR A 518 5.22 -5.77 -26.00
C THR A 518 5.37 -5.39 -27.48
N LYS A 519 4.41 -4.63 -28.01
CA LYS A 519 4.47 -4.06 -29.36
C LYS A 519 5.64 -3.09 -29.54
N VAL A 520 5.88 -2.21 -28.57
CA VAL A 520 7.04 -1.28 -28.59
C VAL A 520 8.35 -2.06 -28.53
N CYS A 521 8.49 -3.03 -27.62
CA CYS A 521 9.66 -3.90 -27.53
C CYS A 521 9.93 -4.65 -28.83
N SER A 522 8.89 -5.20 -29.47
CA SER A 522 9.02 -5.90 -30.74
C SER A 522 9.53 -5.01 -31.87
N ILE A 523 9.10 -3.74 -31.92
CA ILE A 523 9.58 -2.75 -32.89
C ILE A 523 11.07 -2.42 -32.62
N LEU A 524 11.44 -2.16 -31.37
CA LEU A 524 12.81 -1.82 -30.99
C LEU A 524 13.79 -2.96 -31.29
N THR A 525 13.45 -4.19 -30.91
CA THR A 525 14.28 -5.38 -31.21
C THR A 525 14.41 -5.61 -32.71
N SER A 526 13.35 -5.40 -33.50
CA SER A 526 13.39 -5.56 -34.96
C SER A 526 14.30 -4.53 -35.64
N LEU A 527 14.31 -3.28 -35.14
CA LEU A 527 15.22 -2.23 -35.62
C LEU A 527 16.69 -2.57 -35.31
N LEU A 528 16.98 -3.04 -34.09
CA LEU A 528 18.33 -3.44 -33.70
C LEU A 528 18.88 -4.59 -34.54
N ILE A 529 18.06 -5.61 -34.83
CA ILE A 529 18.45 -6.74 -35.69
C ILE A 529 18.74 -6.27 -37.13
N ALA A 530 17.97 -5.29 -37.64
CA ALA A 530 18.19 -4.73 -38.96
C ALA A 530 19.48 -3.89 -39.06
N GLU A 531 19.89 -3.21 -37.99
CA GLU A 531 21.14 -2.45 -37.93
C GLU A 531 22.39 -3.32 -37.64
N TYR A 532 22.23 -4.43 -36.91
CA TYR A 532 23.33 -5.32 -36.49
C TYR A 532 23.08 -6.79 -36.87
N PRO A 533 23.05 -7.15 -38.16
CA PRO A 533 22.71 -8.50 -38.64
C PRO A 533 23.71 -9.60 -38.25
N SER A 534 24.85 -9.26 -37.64
CA SER A 534 25.86 -10.22 -37.17
C SER A 534 25.68 -10.66 -35.69
N MET A 535 24.56 -10.33 -35.05
CA MET A 535 24.21 -10.78 -33.69
C MET A 535 23.10 -11.84 -33.62
N GLY A 536 22.64 -12.34 -34.78
CA GLY A 536 21.58 -13.37 -34.90
C GLY A 536 22.09 -14.80 -34.94
#